data_AF-A0AAN7Q0N4-F1
#
_entry.id   AF-A0AAN7Q0N4-F1
#
_cell.length_a   1.000
_cell.length_b   1.000
_cell.length_c   1.000
_cell.angle_alpha   90.00
_cell.angle_beta   90.00
_cell.angle_gamma   90.00
#
_symmetry.space_group_name_H-M   'P 1'
#
loop_
_entity.id
_entity.type
_entity.pdbx_description
1 polymer ?
#
loop_
_entity_poly.entity_id
_entity_poly.type
_entity_poly.pdbx_seq_one_letter_code
_entity_poly.pdbx_strand_id
1 'polypeptide(L)'
;MPLQKYRKEWEKIAQFKDWLSENKTDNTKAVCKFCKCELLAKLHDLHRHTKTQKHTHVSVTKMLGIVIRYYSSCNNKIVVTFLGLVEISSGTAVDIVAALIKVLDSLTINIKNLQGIGTDNASVMIGSNNSVYQILKREHKLPNLFLTRCVCHSLQLSLSKATENTLPRNIEFLVNLYRDASGENPFSALCELVKAALSLPHSNADVERLFSHMNIVKNKLRNRLHNNTINSLLYIRYGLKKNNKCCDTYEIPDCTLKLIDTNAVYARATTSNDIALNVHDHDHYDIEMLDLV
;
A
#
# COMPACT_ATOMS: atom_id res chain seq x y z
N MET A 1 -13.73 -33.50 -32.75
CA MET A 1 -14.46 -32.76 -31.69
C MET A 1 -14.67 -31.32 -32.14
N PRO A 2 -15.86 -30.73 -31.97
CA PRO A 2 -16.07 -29.33 -32.33
C PRO A 2 -15.21 -28.42 -31.44
N LEU A 3 -14.53 -27.45 -32.06
CA LEU A 3 -13.76 -26.44 -31.35
C LEU A 3 -14.72 -25.54 -30.56
N GLN A 4 -14.51 -25.47 -29.25
CA GLN A 4 -15.29 -24.61 -28.36
C GLN A 4 -15.00 -23.14 -28.69
N LYS A 5 -16.05 -22.39 -29.01
CA LYS A 5 -15.98 -20.94 -29.25
C LYS A 5 -16.16 -20.17 -27.93
N TYR A 6 -15.58 -18.97 -27.88
CA TYR A 6 -15.74 -18.01 -26.80
C TYR A 6 -17.21 -17.63 -26.61
N ARG A 7 -17.65 -17.55 -25.35
CA ARG A 7 -19.01 -17.14 -24.98
C ARG A 7 -18.94 -15.85 -24.19
N LYS A 8 -19.59 -14.79 -24.68
CA LYS A 8 -19.69 -13.49 -23.98
C LYS A 8 -20.31 -13.60 -22.59
N GLU A 9 -21.14 -14.61 -22.34
CA GLU A 9 -21.72 -14.89 -21.03
C GLU A 9 -20.67 -15.13 -19.94
N TRP A 10 -19.47 -15.61 -20.32
CA TRP A 10 -18.38 -15.82 -19.37
C TRP A 10 -17.85 -14.52 -18.77
N GLU A 11 -18.04 -13.39 -19.44
CA GLU A 11 -17.72 -12.05 -18.89
C GLU A 11 -18.69 -11.62 -17.78
N LYS A 12 -19.82 -12.30 -17.61
CA LYS A 12 -20.75 -12.02 -16.50
C LYS A 12 -20.43 -12.86 -15.26
N ILE A 13 -19.59 -13.88 -15.38
CA ILE A 13 -19.20 -14.75 -14.27
C ILE A 13 -18.30 -13.96 -13.33
N ALA A 14 -18.65 -13.90 -12.04
CA ALA A 14 -17.91 -13.12 -11.03
C ALA A 14 -16.40 -13.40 -10.98
N GLN A 15 -15.97 -14.63 -11.31
CA GLN A 15 -14.55 -15.02 -11.33
C GLN A 15 -13.77 -14.50 -12.56
N PHE A 16 -14.47 -14.12 -13.63
CA PHE A 16 -13.85 -13.80 -14.94
C PHE A 16 -14.17 -12.38 -15.42
N LYS A 17 -15.23 -11.76 -14.89
CA LYS A 17 -15.78 -10.48 -15.32
C LYS A 17 -14.75 -9.36 -15.45
N ASP A 18 -13.83 -9.27 -14.50
CA ASP A 18 -12.93 -8.13 -14.40
C ASP A 18 -11.77 -8.21 -15.42
N TRP A 19 -11.39 -9.42 -15.83
CA TRP A 19 -10.18 -9.63 -16.63
C TRP A 19 -10.40 -10.31 -17.98
N LEU A 20 -11.50 -11.02 -18.19
CA LEU A 20 -11.77 -11.77 -19.41
C LEU A 20 -12.31 -10.85 -20.51
N SER A 21 -11.90 -11.10 -21.75
CA SER A 21 -12.41 -10.44 -22.96
C SER A 21 -12.34 -11.37 -24.17
N GLU A 22 -13.18 -11.12 -25.17
CA GLU A 22 -13.10 -11.81 -26.45
C GLU A 22 -11.87 -11.40 -27.26
N ASN A 23 -11.30 -12.35 -28.00
CA ASN A 23 -10.32 -12.04 -29.03
C ASN A 23 -11.05 -11.62 -30.32
N LYS A 24 -10.74 -10.42 -30.85
CA LYS A 24 -11.39 -9.88 -32.04
C LYS A 24 -11.02 -10.62 -33.33
N THR A 25 -9.90 -11.35 -33.34
CA THR A 25 -9.36 -12.02 -34.53
C THR A 25 -9.68 -13.52 -34.56
N ASP A 26 -9.75 -14.16 -33.39
CA ASP A 26 -9.97 -15.62 -33.26
C ASP A 26 -11.04 -15.93 -32.22
N ASN A 27 -12.21 -16.40 -32.68
CA ASN A 27 -13.35 -16.71 -31.81
C ASN A 27 -13.17 -17.99 -30.97
N THR A 28 -12.07 -18.73 -31.15
CA THR A 28 -11.70 -19.88 -30.30
C THR A 28 -10.78 -19.51 -29.16
N LYS A 29 -10.41 -18.23 -29.05
CA LYS A 29 -9.53 -17.69 -28.03
C LYS A 29 -10.21 -16.63 -27.16
N ALA A 30 -9.74 -16.54 -25.93
CA ALA A 30 -10.05 -15.47 -24.99
C ALA A 30 -8.79 -14.64 -24.73
N VAL A 31 -8.95 -13.38 -24.32
CA VAL A 31 -7.85 -12.51 -23.93
C VAL A 31 -7.98 -12.15 -22.47
N CYS A 32 -6.90 -12.31 -21.71
CA CYS A 32 -6.78 -11.77 -20.37
C CYS A 32 -6.28 -10.32 -20.43
N LYS A 33 -7.10 -9.36 -19.97
CA LYS A 33 -6.75 -7.93 -19.89
C LYS A 33 -5.58 -7.67 -18.95
N PHE A 34 -5.51 -8.43 -17.86
CA PHE A 34 -4.48 -8.27 -16.82
C PHE A 34 -3.14 -8.82 -17.29
N CYS A 35 -3.11 -10.08 -17.73
CA CYS A 35 -1.87 -10.74 -18.15
C CYS A 35 -1.43 -10.41 -19.59
N LYS A 36 -2.28 -9.70 -20.35
CA LYS A 36 -2.09 -9.37 -21.77
C LYS A 36 -1.70 -10.59 -22.61
N CYS A 37 -2.41 -11.70 -22.43
CA CYS A 37 -2.14 -12.95 -23.12
C CYS A 37 -3.41 -13.60 -23.68
N GLU A 38 -3.23 -14.37 -24.74
CA GLU A 38 -4.29 -15.20 -25.34
C GLU A 38 -4.41 -16.53 -24.58
N LEU A 39 -5.65 -16.96 -24.38
CA LEU A 39 -6.03 -18.21 -23.74
C LEU A 39 -6.95 -18.98 -24.68
N LEU A 40 -6.97 -20.30 -24.59
CA LEU A 40 -8.00 -21.09 -25.26
C LEU A 40 -9.36 -20.80 -24.63
N ALA A 41 -10.41 -20.69 -25.45
CA ALA A 41 -11.78 -20.49 -24.99
C ALA A 41 -12.38 -21.78 -24.40
N LYS A 42 -11.70 -22.40 -23.44
CA LYS A 42 -12.16 -23.55 -22.65
C LYS A 42 -12.22 -23.16 -21.19
N LEU A 43 -13.35 -23.47 -20.53
CA LEU A 43 -13.58 -23.10 -19.13
C LEU A 43 -12.49 -23.62 -18.18
N HIS A 44 -11.98 -24.83 -18.44
CA HIS A 44 -10.85 -25.39 -17.68
C HIS A 44 -9.58 -24.54 -17.79
N ASP A 45 -9.24 -24.05 -18.99
CA ASP A 45 -8.05 -23.23 -19.22
C ASP A 45 -8.19 -21.85 -18.57
N LEU A 46 -9.41 -21.28 -18.57
CA LEU A 46 -9.71 -20.03 -17.87
C LEU A 46 -9.58 -20.19 -16.34
N HIS A 47 -10.16 -21.25 -15.77
CA HIS A 47 -9.99 -21.56 -14.34
C HIS A 47 -8.53 -21.86 -13.98
N ARG A 48 -7.80 -22.60 -14.82
CA ARG A 48 -6.38 -22.86 -14.60
C ARG A 48 -5.59 -21.56 -14.61
N HIS A 49 -5.89 -20.64 -15.54
CA HIS A 49 -5.27 -19.33 -15.61
C HIS A 49 -5.46 -18.52 -14.33
N THR A 50 -6.66 -18.50 -13.73
CA THR A 50 -6.92 -17.77 -12.48
C THR A 50 -5.99 -18.17 -11.32
N LYS A 51 -5.48 -19.41 -11.34
CA LYS A 51 -4.58 -19.95 -10.30
C LYS A 51 -3.10 -19.78 -10.62
N THR A 52 -2.75 -19.30 -11.82
CA THR A 52 -1.35 -19.11 -12.19
C THR A 52 -0.74 -17.94 -11.42
N GLN A 53 0.51 -18.06 -10.98
CA GLN A 53 1.21 -16.98 -10.25
C GLN A 53 1.20 -15.65 -11.03
N LYS A 54 1.37 -15.71 -12.36
CA LYS A 54 1.32 -14.53 -13.24
C LYS A 54 -0.05 -13.86 -13.19
N HIS A 55 -1.13 -14.63 -13.17
CA HIS A 55 -2.48 -14.06 -13.07
C HIS A 55 -2.73 -13.54 -11.66
N THR A 56 -2.52 -14.37 -10.63
CA THR A 56 -2.79 -13.99 -9.24
C THR A 56 -2.06 -12.73 -8.85
N HIS A 57 -0.78 -12.57 -9.23
CA HIS A 57 0.03 -11.41 -8.90
C HIS A 57 -0.43 -10.12 -9.60
N VAL A 58 -1.00 -10.23 -10.80
CA VAL A 58 -1.49 -9.08 -11.58
C VAL A 58 -2.98 -8.81 -11.29
N SER A 59 -3.74 -9.81 -10.83
CA SER A 59 -5.15 -9.70 -10.47
C SER A 59 -5.38 -9.24 -9.03
N VAL A 60 -4.35 -9.16 -8.18
CA VAL A 60 -4.50 -8.58 -6.84
C VAL A 60 -4.82 -7.10 -6.99
N THR A 61 -5.92 -6.67 -6.37
CA THR A 61 -6.25 -5.26 -6.17
C THR A 61 -5.11 -4.60 -5.40
N LYS A 62 -4.39 -3.69 -6.05
CA LYS A 62 -3.28 -2.97 -5.43
C LYS A 62 -3.85 -1.86 -4.55
N MET A 63 -3.34 -1.73 -3.34
CA MET A 63 -3.74 -0.68 -2.42
C MET A 63 -2.54 0.24 -2.19
N LEU A 64 -2.76 1.54 -2.30
CA LEU A 64 -1.80 2.58 -1.97
C LEU A 64 -2.13 3.13 -0.58
N GLY A 65 -1.20 3.01 0.36
CA GLY A 65 -1.29 3.64 1.66
C GLY A 65 -0.65 5.02 1.63
N ILE A 66 -1.39 6.07 2.01
CA ILE A 66 -0.88 7.45 2.04
C ILE A 66 -0.78 7.92 3.49
N VAL A 67 0.44 8.28 3.89
CA VAL A 67 0.73 8.82 5.22
C VAL A 67 1.54 10.10 5.06
N ILE A 68 1.17 11.16 5.77
CA ILE A 68 1.96 12.39 5.84
C ILE A 68 2.63 12.54 7.20
N ARG A 69 3.79 13.18 7.18
CA ARG A 69 4.53 13.63 8.34
C ARG A 69 4.75 15.13 8.24
N TYR A 70 4.39 15.85 9.28
CA TYR A 70 4.48 17.31 9.35
C TYR A 70 4.76 17.79 10.77
N TYR A 71 5.28 18.99 10.90
CA TYR A 71 5.43 19.65 12.19
C TYR A 71 4.14 20.38 12.57
N SER A 72 3.57 20.05 13.74
CA SER A 72 2.38 20.73 14.25
C SER A 72 2.82 21.79 15.26
N SER A 73 2.69 23.05 14.87
CA SER A 73 3.05 24.20 15.72
C SER A 73 2.21 24.28 16.98
N CYS A 74 0.92 23.95 16.91
CA CYS A 74 0.02 23.96 18.07
C CYS A 74 0.40 22.89 19.12
N ASN A 75 0.95 21.77 18.68
CA ASN A 75 1.38 20.68 19.57
C ASN A 75 2.89 20.66 19.84
N ASN A 76 3.65 21.55 19.20
CA ASN A 76 5.12 21.63 19.23
C ASN A 76 5.79 20.25 19.03
N LYS A 77 5.26 19.44 18.10
CA LYS A 77 5.71 18.06 17.86
C LYS A 77 5.55 17.66 16.40
N ILE A 78 6.39 16.71 15.96
CA ILE A 78 6.23 16.07 14.67
C ILE A 78 5.06 15.08 14.75
N VAL A 79 4.12 15.21 13.82
CA VAL A 79 2.91 14.39 13.75
C VAL A 79 2.92 13.58 12.47
N VAL A 80 2.58 12.30 12.60
CA VAL A 80 2.34 11.40 11.47
C VAL A 80 0.84 11.16 11.38
N THR A 81 0.25 11.41 10.22
CA THR A 81 -1.20 11.31 9.99
C THR A 81 -1.48 10.43 8.77
N PHE A 82 -2.34 9.43 8.96
CA PHE A 82 -2.87 8.62 7.89
C PHE A 82 -3.89 9.42 7.08
N LEU A 83 -3.66 9.54 5.76
CA LEU A 83 -4.54 10.29 4.87
C LEU A 83 -5.56 9.40 4.17
N GLY A 84 -5.22 8.15 3.87
CA GLY A 84 -6.16 7.23 3.23
C GLY A 84 -5.51 6.00 2.62
N LEU A 85 -6.32 4.97 2.42
CA LEU A 85 -5.99 3.76 1.67
C LEU A 85 -6.80 3.77 0.38
N VAL A 86 -6.11 3.85 -0.76
CA VAL A 86 -6.72 4.01 -2.09
C VAL A 86 -6.45 2.78 -2.93
N GLU A 87 -7.47 2.30 -3.64
CA GLU A 87 -7.30 1.20 -4.59
C GLU A 87 -6.76 1.73 -5.93
N ILE A 88 -5.72 1.10 -6.45
CA ILE A 88 -5.10 1.46 -7.73
C ILE A 88 -5.17 0.28 -8.71
N SER A 89 -5.47 0.57 -9.97
CA SER A 89 -5.76 -0.44 -10.99
C SER A 89 -4.50 -1.11 -11.53
N SER A 90 -3.49 -0.34 -11.96
CA SER A 90 -2.30 -0.88 -12.62
C SER A 90 -1.00 -0.65 -11.83
N GLY A 91 -1.01 0.25 -10.84
CA GLY A 91 0.15 0.58 -10.01
C GLY A 91 1.31 1.18 -10.81
N THR A 92 0.98 1.93 -11.86
CA THR A 92 1.97 2.73 -12.60
C THR A 92 2.24 4.04 -11.86
N ALA A 93 3.36 4.69 -12.16
CA ALA A 93 3.71 5.95 -11.52
C ALA A 93 2.64 7.03 -11.75
N VAL A 94 2.02 7.05 -12.93
CA VAL A 94 0.93 7.98 -13.28
C VAL A 94 -0.31 7.71 -12.42
N ASP A 95 -0.72 6.45 -12.26
CA ASP A 95 -1.87 6.10 -11.42
C ASP A 95 -1.64 6.48 -9.96
N ILE A 96 -0.42 6.27 -9.46
CA ILE A 96 -0.06 6.59 -8.06
C ILE A 96 -0.10 8.10 -7.84
N VAL A 97 0.46 8.89 -8.75
CA VAL A 97 0.43 10.37 -8.67
C VAL A 97 -1.00 10.88 -8.77
N ALA A 98 -1.81 10.36 -9.70
CA ALA A 98 -3.21 10.75 -9.84
C ALA A 98 -4.03 10.41 -8.57
N ALA A 99 -3.81 9.24 -7.99
CA ALA A 99 -4.44 8.84 -6.73
C ALA A 99 -4.03 9.76 -5.56
N LEU A 100 -2.73 10.11 -5.48
CA LEU A 100 -2.21 11.03 -4.47
C LEU A 100 -2.85 12.41 -4.56
N ILE A 101 -2.85 13.03 -5.75
CA ILE A 101 -3.42 14.35 -5.97
C ILE A 101 -4.89 14.35 -5.59
N LYS A 102 -5.64 13.34 -6.01
CA LYS A 102 -7.06 13.21 -5.67
C LYS A 102 -7.30 13.21 -4.15
N VAL A 103 -6.45 12.54 -3.38
CA VAL A 103 -6.56 12.53 -1.91
C VAL A 103 -6.20 13.89 -1.33
N LEU A 104 -5.11 14.52 -1.78
CA LEU A 104 -4.70 15.84 -1.32
C LEU A 104 -5.77 16.91 -1.62
N ASP A 105 -6.34 16.90 -2.83
CA ASP A 105 -7.40 17.80 -3.26
C ASP A 105 -8.67 17.61 -2.42
N SER A 106 -9.05 16.36 -2.11
CA SER A 106 -10.21 16.07 -1.26
C SER A 106 -10.06 16.61 0.16
N LEU A 107 -8.82 16.77 0.62
CA LEU A 107 -8.46 17.31 1.94
C LEU A 107 -8.07 18.79 1.88
N THR A 108 -8.18 19.44 0.71
CA THR A 108 -7.78 20.83 0.47
C THR A 108 -6.30 21.12 0.81
N ILE A 109 -5.44 20.10 0.71
CA ILE A 109 -4.01 20.25 0.97
C ILE A 109 -3.28 20.63 -0.31
N ASN A 110 -2.55 21.75 -0.28
CA ASN A 110 -1.78 22.20 -1.42
C ASN A 110 -0.53 21.33 -1.64
N ILE A 111 -0.43 20.68 -2.79
CA ILE A 111 0.73 19.86 -3.16
C ILE A 111 2.05 20.65 -3.17
N LYS A 112 2.02 21.98 -3.32
CA LYS A 112 3.23 22.82 -3.24
C LYS A 112 3.89 22.79 -1.88
N ASN A 113 3.16 22.42 -0.83
CA ASN A 113 3.70 22.29 0.53
C ASN A 113 4.45 20.97 0.71
N LEU A 114 4.44 20.07 -0.27
CA LEU A 114 5.17 18.81 -0.24
C LEU A 114 6.67 19.05 -0.41
N GLN A 115 7.43 18.89 0.68
CA GLN A 115 8.88 19.07 0.67
C GLN A 115 9.64 17.76 0.44
N GLY A 116 9.09 16.63 0.87
CA GLY A 116 9.76 15.33 0.79
C GLY A 116 8.84 14.17 0.46
N ILE A 117 9.40 13.12 -0.15
CA ILE A 117 8.69 11.86 -0.37
C ILE A 117 9.55 10.67 0.11
N GLY A 118 8.99 9.85 0.98
CA GLY A 118 9.52 8.56 1.43
C GLY A 118 8.88 7.42 0.65
N THR A 119 9.68 6.60 -0.04
CA THR A 119 9.15 5.49 -0.83
C THR A 119 10.01 4.24 -0.73
N ASP A 120 9.47 3.10 -1.14
CA ASP A 120 10.29 1.94 -1.48
C ASP A 120 11.24 2.26 -2.65
N ASN A 121 12.26 1.43 -2.85
CA ASN A 121 13.21 1.65 -3.95
C ASN A 121 12.71 1.04 -5.27
N ALA A 122 11.40 0.84 -5.45
CA ALA A 122 10.87 0.31 -6.69
C ALA A 122 11.12 1.29 -7.85
N SER A 123 11.39 0.74 -9.03
CA SER A 123 11.64 1.55 -10.24
C SER A 123 10.46 2.46 -10.59
N VAL A 124 9.23 2.06 -10.25
CA VAL A 124 8.02 2.89 -10.40
C VAL A 124 8.04 4.12 -9.51
N MET A 125 8.62 4.04 -8.30
CA MET A 125 8.66 5.14 -7.34
C MET A 125 9.86 6.06 -7.56
N ILE A 126 11.05 5.49 -7.80
CA ILE A 126 12.33 6.22 -7.81
C ILE A 126 13.15 6.12 -9.10
N GLY A 127 12.64 5.42 -10.12
CA GLY A 127 13.36 5.19 -11.37
C GLY A 127 13.77 6.47 -12.10
N SER A 128 14.77 6.35 -12.98
CA SER A 128 15.35 7.48 -13.72
C SER A 128 14.35 8.18 -14.65
N ASN A 129 13.38 7.44 -15.18
CA ASN A 129 12.37 7.92 -16.12
C ASN A 129 10.97 7.54 -15.64
N ASN A 130 10.02 8.45 -15.77
CA ASN A 130 8.58 8.23 -15.53
C ASN A 130 8.27 7.57 -14.18
N SER A 131 9.03 7.92 -13.14
CA SER A 131 8.77 7.50 -11.76
C SER A 131 7.93 8.54 -11.03
N VAL A 132 7.29 8.14 -9.93
CA VAL A 132 6.46 9.03 -9.10
C VAL A 132 7.24 10.29 -8.71
N TYR A 133 8.47 10.12 -8.23
CA TYR A 133 9.33 11.25 -7.88
C TYR A 133 9.63 12.18 -9.07
N GLN A 134 9.93 11.63 -10.25
CA GLN A 134 10.22 12.43 -11.44
C GLN A 134 8.98 13.19 -11.95
N ILE A 135 7.81 12.54 -11.93
CA ILE A 135 6.53 13.14 -12.33
C ILE A 135 6.19 14.30 -11.39
N LEU A 136 6.29 14.11 -10.07
CA LEU A 136 6.05 15.17 -9.08
C LEU A 136 6.98 16.37 -9.29
N LYS A 137 8.26 16.14 -9.61
CA LYS A 137 9.19 17.24 -9.89
C LYS A 137 8.85 18.00 -11.18
N ARG A 138 8.59 17.28 -12.27
CA ARG A 138 8.42 17.86 -13.61
C ARG A 138 7.04 18.47 -13.80
N GLU A 139 6.00 17.69 -13.53
CA GLU A 139 4.61 18.08 -13.82
C GLU A 139 4.03 19.01 -12.75
N HIS A 140 4.35 18.77 -11.47
CA HIS A 140 3.88 19.59 -10.35
C HIS A 140 4.85 20.70 -9.91
N LYS A 141 5.97 20.88 -10.62
CA LYS A 141 6.96 21.94 -10.40
C LYS A 141 7.41 22.04 -8.94
N LEU A 142 7.85 20.91 -8.37
CA LEU A 142 8.40 20.82 -7.01
C LEU A 142 9.94 20.74 -7.05
N PRO A 143 10.67 21.85 -7.26
CA PRO A 143 12.12 21.84 -7.43
C PRO A 143 12.85 21.35 -6.16
N ASN A 144 12.31 21.67 -4.99
CA ASN A 144 12.89 21.38 -3.68
C ASN A 144 12.47 20.01 -3.12
N LEU A 145 11.72 19.21 -3.88
CA LEU A 145 11.29 17.89 -3.43
C LEU A 145 12.51 17.00 -3.17
N PHE A 146 12.73 16.58 -1.93
CA PHE A 146 13.76 15.60 -1.59
C PHE A 146 13.18 14.18 -1.57
N LEU A 147 14.01 13.20 -1.90
CA LEU A 147 13.63 11.79 -1.93
C LEU A 147 14.32 11.06 -0.78
N THR A 148 13.53 10.45 0.09
CA THR A 148 14.04 9.54 1.11
C THR A 148 13.78 8.10 0.65
N ARG A 149 14.86 7.39 0.34
CA ARG A 149 14.83 6.00 -0.14
C ARG A 149 14.68 5.04 1.03
N CYS A 150 14.07 3.86 0.83
CA CYS A 150 14.08 2.88 1.90
C CYS A 150 15.49 2.31 2.13
N VAL A 151 16.03 2.58 3.32
CA VAL A 151 17.26 1.96 3.82
C VAL A 151 17.08 0.46 3.98
N CYS A 152 15.89 0.01 4.40
CA CYS A 152 15.51 -1.39 4.54
C CYS A 152 15.68 -2.20 3.27
N HIS A 153 15.17 -1.67 2.16
CA HIS A 153 15.15 -2.37 0.89
C HIS A 153 16.56 -2.37 0.32
N SER A 154 17.31 -1.26 0.48
CA SER A 154 18.73 -1.21 0.15
C SER A 154 19.52 -2.28 0.92
N LEU A 155 19.35 -2.36 2.24
CA LEU A 155 20.03 -3.36 3.08
C LEU A 155 19.63 -4.78 2.70
N GLN A 156 18.33 -5.05 2.51
CA GLN A 156 17.83 -6.36 2.11
C GLN A 156 18.39 -6.78 0.75
N LEU A 157 18.46 -5.87 -0.22
CA LEU A 157 19.05 -6.14 -1.52
C LEU A 157 20.56 -6.38 -1.41
N SER A 158 21.29 -5.55 -0.66
CA SER A 158 22.73 -5.71 -0.44
C SER A 158 23.05 -7.03 0.26
N LEU A 159 22.30 -7.38 1.32
CA LEU A 159 22.43 -8.63 2.02
C LEU A 159 22.06 -9.80 1.11
N SER A 160 20.90 -9.78 0.46
CA SER A 160 20.48 -10.83 -0.46
C SER A 160 21.50 -11.06 -1.57
N LYS A 161 22.15 -10.02 -2.08
CA LYS A 161 23.19 -10.13 -3.11
C LYS A 161 24.51 -10.68 -2.56
N ALA A 162 24.94 -10.22 -1.39
CA ALA A 162 26.14 -10.74 -0.72
C ALA A 162 25.99 -12.21 -0.30
N THR A 163 24.75 -12.63 -0.03
CA THR A 163 24.41 -13.98 0.43
C THR A 163 23.99 -14.94 -0.69
N GLU A 164 23.77 -14.44 -1.91
CA GLU A 164 23.26 -15.21 -3.06
C GLU A 164 24.07 -16.48 -3.36
N ASN A 165 25.40 -16.42 -3.17
CA ASN A 165 26.32 -17.51 -3.48
C ASN A 165 26.95 -18.18 -2.25
N THR A 166 26.70 -17.67 -1.04
CA THR A 166 27.41 -18.08 0.16
C THR A 166 26.50 -18.75 1.18
N LEU A 167 25.19 -18.55 1.08
CA LEU A 167 24.39 -18.57 2.28
C LEU A 167 22.95 -19.16 2.05
N PRO A 168 22.61 -20.34 2.62
CA PRO A 168 21.28 -20.96 2.47
C PRO A 168 20.14 -20.22 3.20
N ARG A 169 18.90 -20.35 2.69
CA ARG A 169 17.67 -19.62 3.13
C ARG A 169 17.35 -19.57 4.64
N ASN A 170 18.00 -20.36 5.50
CA ASN A 170 17.74 -20.46 6.94
C ASN A 170 18.95 -20.06 7.81
N ILE A 171 19.74 -19.10 7.35
CA ILE A 171 21.03 -18.75 7.96
C ILE A 171 20.97 -18.10 9.30
N GLU A 172 19.95 -17.31 9.57
CA GLU A 172 19.86 -16.60 10.84
C GLU A 172 19.83 -17.60 12.00
N PHE A 173 19.20 -18.77 11.77
CA PHE A 173 19.19 -19.89 12.70
C PHE A 173 20.51 -20.67 12.69
N LEU A 174 21.04 -21.01 11.50
CA LEU A 174 22.25 -21.83 11.36
C LEU A 174 23.52 -21.11 11.85
N VAL A 175 23.68 -19.83 11.53
CA VAL A 175 24.87 -19.02 11.88
C VAL A 175 24.85 -18.62 13.35
N ASN A 176 23.67 -18.39 13.94
CA ASN A 176 23.57 -18.07 15.37
C ASN A 176 23.83 -19.30 16.26
N LEU A 177 23.48 -20.50 15.77
CA LEU A 177 23.73 -21.78 16.45
C LEU A 177 25.06 -22.44 16.08
N TYR A 178 25.72 -21.99 15.01
CA TYR A 178 27.02 -22.53 14.61
C TYR A 178 28.04 -22.33 15.72
N ARG A 179 28.79 -23.40 16.01
CA ARG A 179 29.96 -23.41 16.88
C ARG A 179 31.07 -24.13 16.13
N ASP A 180 32.27 -23.59 16.18
CA ASP A 180 33.46 -24.25 15.65
C ASP A 180 33.91 -25.40 16.55
N ALA A 181 35.02 -26.06 16.18
CA ALA A 181 35.59 -27.15 16.96
C ALA A 181 36.06 -26.72 18.38
N SER A 182 36.21 -25.42 18.61
CA SER A 182 36.59 -24.84 19.90
C SER A 182 35.37 -24.42 20.73
N GLY A 183 34.15 -24.56 20.19
CA GLY A 183 32.91 -24.15 20.84
C GLY A 183 32.59 -22.66 20.70
N GLU A 184 33.30 -21.92 19.83
CA GLU A 184 33.11 -20.49 19.61
C GLU A 184 32.33 -20.23 18.31
N ASN A 185 31.65 -19.08 18.21
CA ASN A 185 30.97 -18.68 16.98
C ASN A 185 31.82 -17.67 16.19
N PRO A 186 32.55 -18.09 15.14
CA PRO A 186 33.41 -17.19 14.36
C PRO A 186 32.64 -16.14 13.57
N PHE A 187 31.31 -16.28 13.44
CA PHE A 187 30.44 -15.33 12.73
C PHE A 187 29.68 -14.39 13.69
N SER A 188 30.06 -14.34 14.97
CA SER A 188 29.44 -13.46 15.97
C SER A 188 29.37 -12.00 15.50
N ALA A 189 30.45 -11.48 14.91
CA ALA A 189 30.53 -10.13 14.36
C ALA A 189 29.53 -9.89 13.20
N LEU A 190 29.26 -10.91 12.37
CA LEU A 190 28.26 -10.83 11.31
C LEU A 190 26.84 -10.78 11.91
N CYS A 191 26.57 -11.58 12.95
CA CYS A 191 25.30 -11.54 13.67
C CYS A 191 25.08 -10.20 14.36
N GLU A 192 26.11 -9.59 14.93
CA GLU A 192 26.04 -8.25 15.52
C GLU A 192 25.80 -7.17 14.46
N LEU A 193 26.46 -7.26 13.30
CA LEU A 193 26.25 -6.35 12.18
C LEU A 193 24.80 -6.40 11.67
N VAL A 194 24.22 -7.61 11.52
CA VAL A 194 22.81 -7.77 11.12
C VAL A 194 21.88 -7.15 12.16
N LYS A 195 22.11 -7.40 13.46
CA LYS A 195 21.32 -6.80 14.54
C LYS A 195 21.45 -5.26 14.57
N ALA A 196 22.63 -4.72 14.31
CA ALA A 196 22.88 -3.29 14.21
C ALA A 196 22.30 -2.67 12.94
N ALA A 197 22.23 -3.40 11.83
CA ALA A 197 21.55 -2.95 10.62
C ALA A 197 20.02 -2.90 10.82
N LEU A 198 19.46 -3.86 11.58
CA LEU A 198 18.04 -3.89 11.96
C LEU A 198 17.64 -2.78 12.95
N SER A 199 18.60 -2.11 13.61
CA SER A 199 18.31 -0.97 14.49
C SER A 199 18.30 0.39 13.79
N LEU A 200 18.61 0.45 12.49
CA LEU A 200 18.63 1.70 11.73
C LEU A 200 17.22 2.27 11.49
N PRO A 201 17.04 3.61 11.57
CA PRO A 201 15.75 4.26 11.38
C PRO A 201 15.25 4.10 9.94
N HIS A 202 14.00 3.71 9.83
CA HIS A 202 13.43 3.07 8.66
C HIS A 202 12.40 3.98 7.99
N SER A 203 12.73 4.49 6.79
CA SER A 203 12.01 5.60 6.15
C SER A 203 10.55 5.32 5.77
N ASN A 204 10.13 4.07 5.65
CA ASN A 204 8.74 3.66 5.37
C ASN A 204 8.09 2.94 6.56
N ALA A 205 8.67 3.04 7.78
CA ALA A 205 8.17 2.31 8.95
C ALA A 205 6.71 2.65 9.27
N ASP A 206 6.29 3.89 9.07
CA ASP A 206 4.92 4.31 9.39
C ASP A 206 3.89 3.79 8.38
N VAL A 207 4.27 3.62 7.12
CA VAL A 207 3.41 2.97 6.11
C VAL A 207 3.42 1.44 6.29
N GLU A 208 4.55 0.82 6.62
CA GLU A 208 4.56 -0.61 6.95
C GLU A 208 3.73 -0.91 8.20
N ARG A 209 3.79 -0.05 9.21
CA ARG A 209 2.86 -0.10 10.36
C ARG A 209 1.42 0.04 9.89
N LEU A 210 1.10 0.94 8.97
CA LEU A 210 -0.25 1.08 8.42
C LEU A 210 -0.74 -0.25 7.84
N PHE A 211 0.04 -0.87 6.96
CA PHE A 211 -0.33 -2.17 6.36
C PHE A 211 -0.41 -3.30 7.39
N SER A 212 0.41 -3.26 8.44
CA SER A 212 0.29 -4.16 9.59
C SER A 212 -1.04 -3.97 10.34
N HIS A 213 -1.44 -2.73 10.63
CA HIS A 213 -2.74 -2.42 11.24
C HIS A 213 -3.90 -2.82 10.33
N MET A 214 -3.75 -2.64 9.01
CA MET A 214 -4.73 -3.12 8.03
C MET A 214 -4.90 -4.64 8.10
N ASN A 215 -3.81 -5.40 8.21
CA ASN A 215 -3.86 -6.86 8.33
C ASN A 215 -4.54 -7.33 9.63
N ILE A 216 -4.40 -6.55 10.72
CA ILE A 216 -5.14 -6.80 11.97
C ILE A 216 -6.64 -6.57 11.77
N VAL A 217 -7.02 -5.51 11.04
CA VAL A 217 -8.42 -5.18 10.71
C VAL A 217 -9.03 -6.20 9.76
N LYS A 218 -8.34 -6.53 8.66
CA LYS A 218 -8.70 -7.57 7.68
C LYS A 218 -8.05 -8.91 8.03
N ASN A 219 -8.40 -9.45 9.19
CA ASN A 219 -7.94 -10.79 9.57
C ASN A 219 -8.67 -11.89 8.77
N LYS A 220 -8.25 -13.15 8.94
CA LYS A 220 -8.80 -14.31 8.21
C LYS A 220 -10.33 -14.44 8.32
N LEU A 221 -10.92 -14.02 9.45
CA LEU A 221 -12.37 -14.08 9.68
C LEU A 221 -13.12 -12.87 9.09
N ARG A 222 -12.44 -11.74 8.92
CA ARG A 222 -13.01 -10.47 8.40
C ARG A 222 -12.39 -10.06 7.06
N ASN A 223 -12.10 -11.03 6.20
CA ASN A 223 -11.43 -10.79 4.92
C ASN A 223 -12.29 -10.07 3.86
N ARG A 224 -13.61 -9.97 4.07
CA ARG A 224 -14.59 -9.36 3.14
C ARG A 224 -14.96 -7.90 3.45
N LEU A 225 -14.21 -7.22 4.33
CA LEU A 225 -14.48 -5.80 4.62
C LEU A 225 -14.26 -4.93 3.38
N HIS A 226 -15.22 -4.05 3.10
CA HIS A 226 -15.11 -3.03 2.04
C HIS A 226 -14.07 -1.97 2.41
N ASN A 227 -13.44 -1.38 1.39
CA ASN A 227 -12.36 -0.40 1.55
C ASN A 227 -12.80 0.83 2.38
N ASN A 228 -14.04 1.29 2.22
CA ASN A 228 -14.57 2.39 3.02
C ASN A 228 -14.57 2.07 4.51
N THR A 229 -15.04 0.87 4.89
CA THR A 229 -15.05 0.41 6.29
C THR A 229 -13.63 0.28 6.85
N ILE A 230 -12.69 -0.21 6.04
CA ILE A 230 -11.29 -0.33 6.45
C ILE A 230 -10.68 1.05 6.66
N ASN A 231 -10.91 1.99 5.74
CA ASN A 231 -10.47 3.38 5.88
C ASN A 231 -11.01 4.00 7.16
N SER A 232 -12.32 3.91 7.43
CA SER A 232 -12.92 4.42 8.67
C SER A 232 -12.28 3.80 9.93
N LEU A 233 -12.06 2.48 9.94
CA LEU A 233 -11.44 1.79 11.06
C LEU A 233 -9.96 2.21 11.26
N LEU A 234 -9.24 2.45 10.18
CA LEU A 234 -7.86 2.93 10.22
C LEU A 234 -7.80 4.38 10.72
N TYR A 235 -8.70 5.26 10.26
CA TYR A 235 -8.80 6.64 10.77
C TYR A 235 -9.08 6.66 12.27
N ILE A 236 -10.03 5.87 12.76
CA ILE A 236 -10.32 5.79 14.20
C ILE A 236 -9.08 5.34 14.96
N ARG A 237 -8.41 4.27 14.51
CA ARG A 237 -7.19 3.77 15.17
C ARG A 237 -6.06 4.80 15.19
N TYR A 238 -5.77 5.43 14.07
CA TYR A 238 -4.71 6.46 13.98
C TYR A 238 -5.08 7.72 14.77
N GLY A 239 -6.35 8.15 14.73
CA GLY A 239 -6.85 9.30 15.48
C GLY A 239 -6.81 9.08 16.99
N LEU A 240 -7.21 7.90 17.47
CA LEU A 240 -7.09 7.53 18.90
C LEU A 240 -5.63 7.51 19.35
N LYS A 241 -4.75 6.89 18.56
CA LYS A 241 -3.32 6.84 18.82
C LYS A 241 -2.68 8.23 18.84
N LYS A 242 -3.05 9.14 17.92
CA LYS A 242 -2.58 10.54 17.90
C LYS A 242 -2.90 11.28 19.20
N ASN A 243 -4.04 10.96 19.82
CA ASN A 243 -4.50 11.54 21.07
C ASN A 243 -4.08 10.75 22.32
N ASN A 244 -3.21 9.74 22.19
CA ASN A 244 -2.81 8.82 23.26
C ASN A 244 -4.02 8.18 24.00
N LYS A 245 -5.12 7.92 23.28
CA LYS A 245 -6.31 7.25 23.80
C LYS A 245 -6.46 5.84 23.19
N CYS A 246 -7.06 4.94 23.95
CA CYS A 246 -7.47 3.60 23.50
C CYS A 246 -9.00 3.55 23.35
N CYS A 247 -9.52 2.48 22.73
CA CYS A 247 -10.97 2.25 22.63
C CYS A 247 -11.68 2.25 23.99
N ASP A 248 -10.96 1.94 25.07
CA ASP A 248 -11.52 1.85 26.42
C ASP A 248 -11.45 3.19 27.17
N THR A 249 -10.63 4.14 26.69
CA THR A 249 -10.40 5.44 27.36
C THR A 249 -10.94 6.61 26.55
N TYR A 250 -11.60 6.35 25.41
CA TYR A 250 -12.16 7.37 24.55
C TYR A 250 -13.65 7.55 24.88
N GLU A 251 -13.96 8.69 25.48
CA GLU A 251 -15.35 9.12 25.65
C GLU A 251 -15.89 9.64 24.31
N ILE A 252 -16.97 9.02 23.84
CA ILE A 252 -17.65 9.40 22.60
C ILE A 252 -18.43 10.70 22.86
N PRO A 253 -18.29 11.74 22.03
CA PRO A 253 -19.04 12.97 22.20
C PRO A 253 -20.56 12.75 22.22
N ASP A 254 -21.27 13.47 23.09
CA ASP A 254 -22.74 13.34 23.24
C ASP A 254 -23.51 13.61 21.95
N CYS A 255 -23.00 14.50 21.08
CA CYS A 255 -23.59 14.73 19.76
C CYS A 255 -23.55 13.49 18.86
N THR A 256 -22.47 12.70 18.95
CA THR A 256 -22.33 11.44 18.23
C THR A 256 -23.22 10.36 18.84
N LEU A 257 -23.31 10.27 20.17
CA LEU A 257 -24.21 9.34 20.85
C LEU A 257 -25.67 9.56 20.44
N LYS A 258 -26.11 10.82 20.36
CA LYS A 258 -27.46 11.19 19.89
C LYS A 258 -27.74 10.75 18.45
N LEU A 259 -26.72 10.60 17.62
CA LEU A 259 -26.87 10.16 16.23
C LEU A 259 -27.03 8.64 16.11
N ILE A 260 -26.45 7.85 17.03
CA ILE A 260 -26.50 6.37 16.98
C ILE A 260 -27.94 5.83 16.95
N ASP A 261 -28.85 6.50 17.64
CA ASP A 261 -30.28 6.13 17.70
C ASP A 261 -31.11 6.67 16.51
N THR A 262 -30.48 7.42 15.60
CA THR A 262 -31.16 8.01 14.44
C THR A 262 -30.83 7.27 13.16
N ASN A 263 -31.81 7.15 12.24
CA ASN A 263 -31.57 6.63 10.89
C ASN A 263 -30.61 7.50 10.05
N ALA A 264 -30.20 8.68 10.55
CA ALA A 264 -29.25 9.56 9.89
C ALA A 264 -27.85 8.92 9.74
N VAL A 265 -27.44 8.04 10.66
CA VAL A 265 -26.16 7.31 10.58
C VAL A 265 -26.13 6.32 9.41
N TYR A 266 -27.31 5.81 9.02
CA TYR A 266 -27.47 4.85 7.92
C TYR A 266 -27.91 5.50 6.61
N ALA A 267 -28.13 6.81 6.59
CA ALA A 267 -28.42 7.55 5.38
C ALA A 267 -27.22 7.39 4.43
N ARG A 268 -27.40 6.63 3.36
CA ARG A 268 -26.36 6.47 2.33
C ARG A 268 -26.03 7.85 1.79
N ALA A 269 -24.78 8.29 1.96
CA ALA A 269 -24.22 9.39 1.21
C ALA A 269 -24.28 9.02 -0.28
N THR A 270 -25.31 9.52 -0.97
CA THR A 270 -25.33 9.58 -2.42
C THR A 270 -24.26 10.58 -2.83
N THR A 271 -23.25 10.09 -3.55
CA THR A 271 -22.11 10.79 -4.17
C THR A 271 -20.81 10.86 -3.35
N SER A 272 -19.73 10.63 -4.09
CA SER A 272 -18.38 10.26 -3.67
C SER A 272 -17.54 11.39 -3.08
N ASN A 273 -18.07 12.25 -2.21
CA ASN A 273 -17.38 13.47 -1.79
C ASN A 273 -17.11 13.67 -0.29
N ASP A 274 -17.54 12.79 0.61
CA ASP A 274 -17.32 13.04 2.04
C ASP A 274 -16.12 12.28 2.60
N ILE A 275 -14.92 12.73 2.19
CA ILE A 275 -13.76 12.74 3.09
C ILE A 275 -13.64 14.18 3.63
N ALA A 276 -14.73 14.74 4.14
CA ALA A 276 -14.64 15.90 5.00
C ALA A 276 -14.14 15.42 6.36
N LEU A 277 -12.83 15.20 6.45
CA LEU A 277 -12.17 15.32 7.74
C LEU A 277 -12.45 16.76 8.19
N ASN A 278 -13.02 16.93 9.38
CA ASN A 278 -12.88 18.18 10.14
C ASN A 278 -11.41 18.33 10.53
N VAL A 279 -10.56 18.60 9.53
CA VAL A 279 -9.26 19.23 9.70
C VAL A 279 -9.52 20.74 9.82
N HIS A 280 -10.35 21.11 10.79
CA HIS A 280 -10.57 22.50 11.18
C HIS A 280 -9.69 22.89 12.37
N ASP A 281 -8.54 22.22 12.53
CA ASP A 281 -7.38 22.91 13.08
C ASP A 281 -6.79 23.70 11.91
N HIS A 282 -6.92 25.03 11.97
CA HIS A 282 -6.33 26.01 11.05
C HIS A 282 -4.78 26.00 11.07
N ASP A 283 -4.16 24.83 11.14
CA ASP A 283 -2.73 24.69 10.91
C ASP A 283 -2.50 24.79 9.40
N HIS A 284 -1.66 25.73 8.97
CA HIS A 284 -1.04 25.65 7.65
C HIS A 284 -0.22 24.36 7.62
N TYR A 285 -0.71 23.33 6.92
CA TYR A 285 0.00 22.06 6.80
C TYR A 285 1.17 22.21 5.83
N ASP A 286 2.34 22.52 6.37
CA ASP A 286 3.60 22.32 5.66
C ASP A 286 3.95 20.82 5.71
N ILE A 287 3.69 20.10 4.61
CA ILE A 287 4.00 18.67 4.52
C ILE A 287 5.51 18.52 4.36
N GLU A 288 6.19 18.24 5.46
CA GLU A 288 7.63 17.97 5.44
C GLU A 288 7.95 16.68 4.66
N MET A 289 7.15 15.63 4.82
CA MET A 289 7.40 14.35 4.19
C MET A 289 6.14 13.50 3.97
N LEU A 290 6.00 12.92 2.80
CA LEU A 290 4.93 11.99 2.44
C LEU A 290 5.49 10.59 2.27
N ASP A 291 4.97 9.63 3.02
CA ASP A 291 5.37 8.22 2.89
C ASP A 291 4.34 7.45 2.04
N LEU A 292 4.82 6.76 1.00
CA LEU A 292 4.01 5.97 0.06
C LEU A 292 4.59 4.55 -0.09
N VAL A 293 3.72 3.54 0.03
CA VAL A 293 3.98 2.13 -0.33
C VAL A 293 2.71 1.52 -0.93
#